data_AF-A0A2E8RYM0-F1
#
_entry.id   AF-A0A2E8RYM0-F1
#
_cell.length_a   1.000
_cell.length_b   1.000
_cell.length_c   1.000
_cell.angle_alpha   90.00
_cell.angle_beta   90.00
_cell.angle_gamma   90.00
#
_symmetry.space_group_name_H-M   'P 1'
#
loop_
_entity.id
_entity.type
_entity.pdbx_description
1 polymer ?
#
loop_
_entity_poly.entity_id
_entity_poly.type
_entity_poly.pdbx_seq_one_letter_code
_entity_poly.pdbx_strand_id
1 'polypeptide(L)'
;MKTIGLILVILGVGLSAAMGSRNSDTQLDRHAIAGEAALRGGATGKAFDAYCGALKDAKLPPSNGCPVDDDGEKAKEKKLTTAEKAAAFRTKLLKDGDALMADIAAMRASGCMPGDASSETLTTYEAALKDLHAEKDTIKAVYQGEKSVNSWLNAEYSKCRYEHALSAGTAAFGKTLKQDNICSAETVRGDGEPDAVFAARVNWVKEKCAHIKAQALATALPPGPSPNARVSNWLGFAGVPFVLGLLLVIGGAILYRKAVRAELVGSESGDGKGDGPTDFGVALGELATTVRDLATRAGAMDEPDDAQRESAKEEIESALQDRIAPLVEARARVQLRYGMDGFAAVFGPLATGERRLNRSWSALVDNHWPETQTSLSGAADALEYTVSTFQDLSPVS
;
A
#
# COMPACT_ATOMS: atom_id res chain seq x y z
N MET A 1 -11.51 38.89 -13.41
CA MET A 1 -12.18 37.56 -13.30
C MET A 1 -11.24 36.42 -12.93
N LYS A 2 -10.00 36.35 -13.48
CA LYS A 2 -9.01 35.31 -13.12
C LYS A 2 -8.76 35.18 -11.61
N THR A 3 -8.53 36.30 -10.94
CA THR A 3 -8.27 36.34 -9.48
C THR A 3 -9.44 35.76 -8.68
N ILE A 4 -10.68 36.04 -9.09
CA ILE A 4 -11.88 35.51 -8.42
C ILE A 4 -11.96 33.99 -8.60
N GLY A 5 -11.77 33.49 -9.83
CA GLY A 5 -11.76 32.05 -10.09
C GLY A 5 -10.68 31.30 -9.29
N LEU A 6 -9.46 31.87 -9.21
CA LEU A 6 -8.37 31.30 -8.42
C LEU A 6 -8.68 31.29 -6.91
N ILE A 7 -9.23 32.39 -6.37
CA ILE A 7 -9.64 32.47 -4.97
C ILE A 7 -10.68 31.40 -4.63
N LEU A 8 -11.66 31.18 -5.51
CA LEU A 8 -12.69 30.16 -5.30
C LEU A 8 -12.09 28.73 -5.26
N VAL A 9 -11.12 28.43 -6.12
CA VAL A 9 -10.41 27.13 -6.10
C VAL A 9 -9.63 26.98 -4.79
N ILE A 10 -8.85 28.00 -4.39
CA ILE A 10 -8.06 27.96 -3.15
C ILE A 10 -8.97 27.76 -1.92
N LEU A 11 -10.08 28.49 -1.84
CA LEU A 11 -11.06 28.35 -0.76
C LEU A 11 -11.72 26.97 -0.76
N GLY A 12 -12.11 26.45 -1.94
CA GLY A 12 -12.70 25.12 -2.06
C GLY A 12 -11.76 24.00 -1.62
N VAL A 13 -10.48 24.08 -1.99
CA VAL A 13 -9.45 23.12 -1.55
C VAL A 13 -9.20 23.24 -0.05
N GLY A 14 -9.06 24.46 0.47
CA GLY A 14 -8.84 24.70 1.90
C GLY A 14 -9.97 24.18 2.78
N LEU A 15 -11.23 24.42 2.38
CA LEU A 15 -12.41 23.93 3.10
C LEU A 15 -12.48 22.39 3.09
N SER A 16 -12.19 21.77 1.95
CA SER A 16 -12.18 20.31 1.80
C SER A 16 -11.09 19.65 2.66
N ALA A 17 -9.89 20.22 2.67
CA ALA A 17 -8.77 19.72 3.46
C ALA A 17 -8.99 19.87 4.97
N ALA A 18 -9.48 21.03 5.42
CA ALA A 18 -9.72 21.32 6.83
C ALA A 18 -10.78 20.40 7.46
N MET A 19 -11.78 19.97 6.68
CA MET A 19 -12.81 19.04 7.17
C MET A 19 -12.37 17.57 7.11
N GLY A 20 -11.48 17.21 6.18
CA GLY A 20 -10.91 15.88 6.10
C GLY A 20 -10.03 15.50 7.30
N SER A 21 -9.30 16.47 7.87
CA SER A 21 -8.35 16.22 8.96
C SER A 21 -9.01 15.93 10.32
N ARG A 22 -10.20 16.49 10.59
CA ARG A 22 -10.89 16.34 11.89
C ARG A 22 -11.31 14.92 12.25
N ASN A 23 -11.41 14.02 11.27
CA ASN A 23 -11.74 12.61 11.53
C ASN A 23 -10.49 11.73 11.76
N SER A 24 -9.29 12.32 11.69
CA SER A 24 -8.01 11.61 11.69
C SER A 24 -7.57 11.17 13.09
N ASP A 25 -7.76 11.99 14.12
CA ASP A 25 -7.06 11.79 15.41
C ASP A 25 -7.43 10.45 16.08
N THR A 26 -8.72 10.12 16.12
CA THR A 26 -9.17 8.84 16.70
C THR A 26 -8.78 7.62 15.87
N GLN A 27 -8.59 7.78 14.56
CA GLN A 27 -8.08 6.71 13.69
C GLN A 27 -6.57 6.57 13.83
N LEU A 28 -5.85 7.68 13.99
CA LEU A 28 -4.41 7.70 14.16
C LEU A 28 -4.01 6.94 15.43
N ASP A 29 -4.69 7.20 16.55
CA ASP A 29 -4.43 6.48 17.81
C ASP A 29 -4.73 4.98 17.68
N ARG A 30 -5.84 4.62 17.03
CA ARG A 30 -6.18 3.21 16.76
C ARG A 30 -5.13 2.53 15.88
N HIS A 31 -4.68 3.20 14.82
CA HIS A 31 -3.66 2.69 13.92
C HIS A 31 -2.29 2.62 14.61
N ALA A 32 -1.97 3.56 15.49
CA ALA A 32 -0.75 3.53 16.29
C ALA A 32 -0.74 2.33 17.26
N ILE A 33 -1.83 2.11 18.01
CA ILE A 33 -1.96 0.99 18.94
C ILE A 33 -1.93 -0.36 18.18
N ALA A 34 -2.68 -0.48 17.08
CA ALA A 34 -2.69 -1.69 16.27
C ALA A 34 -1.34 -1.94 15.58
N GLY A 35 -0.69 -0.88 15.09
CA GLY A 35 0.63 -0.93 14.48
C GLY A 35 1.71 -1.32 15.49
N GLU A 36 1.67 -0.78 16.71
CA GLU A 36 2.57 -1.15 17.79
C GLU A 36 2.43 -2.65 18.12
N ALA A 37 1.19 -3.16 18.24
CA ALA A 37 0.96 -4.59 18.48
C ALA A 37 1.58 -5.47 17.38
N ALA A 38 1.43 -5.08 16.10
CA ALA A 38 2.00 -5.81 14.97
C ALA A 38 3.55 -5.77 14.96
N LEU A 39 4.14 -4.60 15.16
CA LEU A 39 5.60 -4.43 15.22
C LEU A 39 6.22 -5.24 16.37
N ARG A 40 5.55 -5.25 17.54
CA ARG A 40 5.96 -6.04 18.71
C ARG A 40 5.88 -7.54 18.47
N GLY A 41 4.94 -8.01 17.64
CA GLY A 41 4.86 -9.41 17.22
C GLY A 41 6.12 -9.84 16.46
N GLY A 42 6.57 -9.00 15.52
CA GLY A 42 7.83 -9.24 14.81
C GLY A 42 9.06 -9.20 15.72
N ALA A 43 9.11 -8.28 16.69
CA ALA A 43 10.20 -8.22 17.67
C ALA A 43 10.24 -9.46 18.59
N THR A 44 9.08 -9.94 19.01
CA THR A 44 8.95 -11.16 19.83
C THR A 44 9.43 -12.39 19.06
N GLY A 45 9.08 -12.51 17.77
CA GLY A 45 9.56 -13.59 16.90
C GLY A 45 11.09 -13.60 16.80
N LYS A 46 11.71 -12.45 16.48
CA LYS A 46 13.18 -12.33 16.42
C LYS A 46 13.86 -12.65 17.75
N ALA A 47 13.28 -12.21 18.87
CA ALA A 47 13.83 -12.49 20.19
C ALA A 47 13.71 -13.98 20.53
N PHE A 48 12.64 -14.65 20.09
CA PHE A 48 12.48 -16.09 20.23
C PHE A 48 13.51 -16.87 19.39
N ASP A 49 13.73 -16.47 18.14
CA ASP A 49 14.73 -17.09 17.27
C ASP A 49 16.15 -16.97 17.87
N ALA A 50 16.48 -15.81 18.44
CA ALA A 50 17.75 -15.59 19.13
C ALA A 50 17.90 -16.50 20.37
N TYR A 51 16.82 -16.71 21.12
CA TYR A 51 16.80 -17.65 22.24
C TYR A 51 17.01 -19.10 21.78
N CYS A 52 16.34 -19.52 20.69
CA CYS A 52 16.55 -20.84 20.11
C CYS A 52 17.99 -21.03 19.59
N GLY A 53 18.57 -20.00 18.96
CA GLY A 53 19.98 -20.00 18.55
C GLY A 53 20.93 -20.18 19.73
N ALA A 54 20.72 -19.45 20.82
CA ALA A 54 21.53 -19.55 22.02
C ALA A 54 21.45 -20.95 22.66
N LEU A 55 20.27 -21.58 22.69
CA LEU A 55 20.11 -22.97 23.16
C LEU A 55 20.91 -23.95 22.30
N LYS A 56 20.86 -23.81 20.98
CA LYS A 56 21.60 -24.64 20.02
C LYS A 56 23.11 -24.51 20.21
N ASP A 57 23.63 -23.28 20.31
CA ASP A 57 25.05 -23.01 20.51
C ASP A 57 25.56 -23.59 21.85
N ALA A 58 24.71 -23.55 22.88
CA ALA A 58 24.99 -24.13 24.19
C ALA A 58 24.81 -25.66 24.24
N LYS A 59 24.38 -26.31 23.14
CA LYS A 59 24.03 -27.74 23.08
C LYS A 59 23.00 -28.15 24.14
N LEU A 60 22.06 -27.26 24.46
CA LEU A 60 20.94 -27.53 25.36
C LEU A 60 19.75 -28.10 24.58
N PRO A 61 18.86 -28.88 25.23
CA PRO A 61 17.63 -29.33 24.60
C PRO A 61 16.80 -28.15 24.06
N PRO A 62 16.20 -28.25 22.87
CA PRO A 62 15.38 -27.20 22.32
C PRO A 62 14.14 -26.94 23.20
N SER A 63 13.76 -25.67 23.32
CA SER A 63 12.48 -25.31 23.97
C SER A 63 11.31 -25.55 23.02
N ASN A 64 10.10 -25.66 23.57
CA ASN A 64 8.88 -25.83 22.78
C ASN A 64 8.74 -24.72 21.74
N GLY A 65 8.69 -25.09 20.45
CA GLY A 65 8.56 -24.16 19.33
C GLY A 65 9.88 -23.76 18.66
N CYS A 66 11.05 -24.10 19.23
CA CYS A 66 12.30 -23.98 18.50
C CYS A 66 12.35 -24.99 17.34
N PRO A 67 12.87 -24.61 16.16
CA PRO A 67 13.07 -25.57 15.08
C PRO A 67 14.04 -26.66 15.55
N VAL A 68 13.64 -27.92 15.38
CA VAL A 68 14.52 -29.06 15.60
C VAL A 68 15.33 -29.21 14.32
N ASP A 69 16.66 -29.21 14.42
CA ASP A 69 17.49 -29.47 13.24
C ASP A 69 17.20 -30.89 12.74
N ASP A 70 16.66 -31.00 11.52
CA ASP A 70 16.32 -32.27 10.84
C ASP A 70 17.53 -33.22 10.69
N ASP A 71 18.73 -32.73 10.97
CA ASP A 71 19.99 -33.49 10.91
C ASP A 71 20.10 -34.53 12.05
N GLY A 72 19.31 -34.39 13.12
CA GLY A 72 19.30 -35.33 14.25
C GLY A 72 18.14 -36.33 14.26
N GLU A 73 16.99 -36.01 13.65
CA GLU A 73 15.74 -36.77 13.80
C GLU A 73 15.44 -37.74 12.64
N LYS A 74 16.35 -37.90 11.68
CA LYS A 74 16.36 -39.11 10.82
C LYS A 74 16.91 -40.34 11.54
N ALA A 75 17.48 -40.19 12.73
CA ALA A 75 17.91 -41.29 13.57
C ALA A 75 16.74 -41.80 14.44
N LYS A 76 16.01 -42.78 13.88
CA LYS A 76 15.01 -43.62 14.58
C LYS A 76 13.65 -43.00 14.85
N GLU A 77 13.04 -42.35 13.86
CA GLU A 77 11.59 -42.51 13.74
C GLU A 77 11.35 -43.98 13.38
N LYS A 78 11.17 -44.84 14.39
CA LYS A 78 10.65 -46.19 14.20
C LYS A 78 9.38 -45.98 13.39
N LYS A 79 9.34 -46.42 12.13
CA LYS A 79 8.16 -46.25 11.28
C LYS A 79 6.98 -46.85 12.04
N LEU A 80 6.22 -46.00 12.75
CA LEU A 80 5.00 -46.43 13.39
C LEU A 80 4.15 -47.00 12.26
N THR A 81 3.75 -48.26 12.42
CA THR A 81 2.78 -48.89 11.53
C THR A 81 1.55 -48.00 11.45
N THR A 82 0.79 -48.10 10.37
CA THR A 82 -0.47 -47.37 10.22
C THR A 82 -1.39 -47.56 11.44
N ALA A 83 -1.33 -48.74 12.08
CA ALA A 83 -2.06 -49.03 13.32
C ALA A 83 -1.54 -48.24 14.54
N GLU A 84 -0.22 -48.14 14.74
CA GLU A 84 0.36 -47.35 15.84
C GLU A 84 0.09 -45.84 15.64
N LYS A 85 0.12 -45.35 14.39
CA LYS A 85 -0.26 -43.95 14.08
C LYS A 85 -1.73 -43.68 14.36
N ALA A 86 -2.62 -44.62 14.00
CA ALA A 86 -4.04 -44.53 14.30
C ALA A 86 -4.31 -44.56 15.81
N ALA A 87 -3.61 -45.42 16.56
CA ALA A 87 -3.71 -45.49 18.01
C ALA A 87 -3.25 -44.20 18.69
N ALA A 88 -2.09 -43.66 18.30
CA ALA A 88 -1.58 -42.40 18.83
C ALA A 88 -2.52 -41.21 18.53
N PHE A 89 -3.07 -41.17 17.30
CA PHE A 89 -4.05 -40.16 16.92
C PHE A 89 -5.35 -40.28 17.73
N ARG A 90 -5.84 -41.50 17.97
CA ARG A 90 -7.01 -41.76 18.83
C ARG A 90 -6.78 -41.31 20.27
N THR A 91 -5.64 -41.67 20.87
CA THR A 91 -5.31 -41.23 22.24
C THR A 91 -5.26 -39.71 22.36
N LYS A 92 -4.72 -39.03 21.34
CA LYS A 92 -4.71 -37.57 21.29
C LYS A 92 -6.14 -36.99 21.21
N LEU A 93 -6.96 -37.50 20.30
CA LEU A 93 -8.36 -37.07 20.15
C LEU A 93 -9.17 -37.23 21.44
N LEU A 94 -8.97 -38.33 22.18
CA LEU A 94 -9.65 -38.55 23.46
C LEU A 94 -9.21 -37.52 24.51
N LYS A 95 -7.89 -37.27 24.61
CA LYS A 95 -7.36 -36.27 25.55
C LYS A 95 -7.84 -34.86 25.24
N ASP A 96 -7.81 -34.48 23.97
CA ASP A 96 -8.25 -33.15 23.52
C ASP A 96 -9.78 -33.00 23.70
N GLY A 97 -10.55 -34.08 23.44
CA GLY A 97 -11.98 -34.16 23.71
C GLY A 97 -12.34 -34.01 25.19
N ASP A 98 -11.64 -34.71 26.09
CA ASP A 98 -11.85 -34.62 27.54
C ASP A 98 -11.57 -33.20 28.06
N ALA A 99 -10.50 -32.57 27.58
CA ALA A 99 -10.17 -31.18 27.92
C ALA A 99 -11.26 -30.21 27.46
N LEU A 100 -11.78 -30.38 26.24
CA LEU A 100 -12.87 -29.58 25.70
C LEU A 100 -14.15 -29.73 26.53
N MET A 101 -14.48 -30.95 26.97
CA MET A 101 -15.63 -31.22 27.82
C MET A 101 -15.50 -30.61 29.22
N ALA A 102 -14.28 -30.57 29.77
CA ALA A 102 -14.00 -29.89 31.03
C ALA A 102 -14.21 -28.37 30.92
N ASP A 103 -13.75 -27.75 29.82
CA ASP A 103 -13.99 -26.32 29.55
C ASP A 103 -15.50 -26.02 29.39
N ILE A 104 -16.22 -26.87 28.65
CA ILE A 104 -17.68 -26.80 28.51
C ILE A 104 -18.38 -26.87 29.87
N ALA A 105 -17.98 -27.79 30.73
CA ALA A 105 -18.53 -27.91 32.09
C ALA A 105 -18.24 -26.66 32.93
N ALA A 106 -17.04 -26.07 32.82
CA ALA A 106 -16.68 -24.83 33.50
C ALA A 106 -17.54 -23.64 33.02
N MET A 107 -17.80 -23.52 31.72
CA MET A 107 -18.69 -22.49 31.16
C MET A 107 -20.15 -22.65 31.60
N ARG A 108 -20.62 -23.90 31.74
CA ARG A 108 -21.96 -24.20 32.27
C ARG A 108 -22.05 -23.80 33.74
N ALA A 109 -21.03 -24.10 34.54
CA ALA A 109 -20.95 -23.71 35.94
C ALA A 109 -20.88 -22.19 36.14
N SER A 110 -20.30 -21.45 35.20
CA SER A 110 -20.23 -19.99 35.24
C SER A 110 -21.48 -19.28 34.68
N GLY A 111 -22.50 -20.02 34.23
CA GLY A 111 -23.72 -19.46 33.64
C GLY A 111 -23.52 -18.83 32.25
N CYS A 112 -22.40 -19.10 31.57
CA CYS A 112 -22.09 -18.53 30.25
C CYS A 112 -22.64 -19.37 29.07
N MET A 113 -23.50 -20.38 29.31
CA MET A 113 -24.14 -21.14 28.23
C MET A 113 -25.55 -20.63 27.92
N PRO A 114 -25.87 -20.27 26.66
CA PRO A 114 -27.24 -20.00 26.25
C PRO A 114 -28.05 -21.31 26.27
N GLY A 115 -29.25 -21.27 26.86
CA GLY A 115 -30.04 -22.46 27.21
C GLY A 115 -30.59 -23.28 26.05
N ASP A 116 -30.52 -22.78 24.81
CA ASP A 116 -31.48 -23.17 23.79
C ASP A 116 -30.82 -23.66 22.49
N ALA A 117 -29.64 -23.15 22.13
CA ALA A 117 -29.05 -23.35 20.79
C ALA A 117 -27.85 -24.32 20.74
N SER A 118 -27.36 -24.80 21.88
CA SER A 118 -26.13 -25.60 21.97
C SER A 118 -26.36 -27.07 22.37
N SER A 119 -27.55 -27.44 22.83
CA SER A 119 -27.75 -28.79 23.39
C SER A 119 -27.60 -29.88 22.35
N GLU A 120 -28.10 -29.71 21.13
CA GLU A 120 -28.07 -30.75 20.10
C GLU A 120 -26.65 -31.01 19.57
N THR A 121 -25.87 -29.97 19.34
CA THR A 121 -24.47 -30.10 18.86
C THR A 121 -23.57 -30.67 19.95
N LEU A 122 -23.75 -30.23 21.21
CA LEU A 122 -23.01 -30.78 22.36
C LEU A 122 -23.40 -32.23 22.64
N THR A 123 -24.68 -32.56 22.59
CA THR A 123 -25.15 -33.95 22.78
C THR A 123 -24.63 -34.86 21.67
N THR A 124 -24.60 -34.36 20.43
CA THR A 124 -24.03 -35.09 19.28
C THR A 124 -22.53 -35.32 19.45
N TYR A 125 -21.80 -34.30 19.94
CA TYR A 125 -20.36 -34.41 20.20
C TYR A 125 -20.04 -35.33 21.39
N GLU A 126 -20.77 -35.22 22.49
CA GLU A 126 -20.69 -36.12 23.66
C GLU A 126 -20.97 -37.57 23.26
N ALA A 127 -22.01 -37.81 22.45
CA ALA A 127 -22.32 -39.14 21.92
C ALA A 127 -21.19 -39.66 21.03
N ALA A 128 -20.63 -38.82 20.16
CA ALA A 128 -19.52 -39.20 19.28
C ALA A 128 -18.22 -39.51 20.05
N LEU A 129 -17.90 -38.75 21.11
CA LEU A 129 -16.78 -39.05 22.00
C LEU A 129 -16.99 -40.37 22.76
N LYS A 130 -18.21 -40.62 23.25
CA LYS A 130 -18.56 -41.88 23.91
C LYS A 130 -18.45 -43.08 22.97
N ASP A 131 -18.85 -42.93 21.71
CA ASP A 131 -18.67 -43.96 20.67
C ASP A 131 -17.20 -44.16 20.30
N LEU A 132 -16.38 -43.10 20.33
CA LEU A 132 -14.92 -43.19 20.12
C LEU A 132 -14.22 -43.94 21.27
N HIS A 133 -14.69 -43.78 22.52
CA HIS A 133 -14.27 -44.60 23.65
C HIS A 133 -14.71 -46.07 23.47
N ALA A 134 -15.85 -46.32 22.85
CA ALA A 134 -16.42 -47.66 22.62
C ALA A 134 -15.87 -48.40 21.36
N GLU A 135 -14.78 -47.90 20.75
CA GLU A 135 -14.05 -48.57 19.66
C GLU A 135 -14.83 -48.76 18.36
N LYS A 136 -15.68 -47.79 18.00
CA LYS A 136 -16.34 -47.73 16.68
C LYS A 136 -15.61 -46.78 15.73
N ASP A 137 -15.66 -47.06 14.42
CA ASP A 137 -14.96 -46.34 13.32
C ASP A 137 -15.52 -44.91 13.03
N THR A 138 -15.69 -44.06 14.05
CA THR A 138 -16.33 -42.72 13.93
C THR A 138 -15.36 -41.55 14.08
N ILE A 139 -14.09 -41.72 13.69
CA ILE A 139 -13.05 -40.67 13.79
C ILE A 139 -13.42 -39.38 13.03
N LYS A 140 -14.06 -39.50 11.86
CA LYS A 140 -14.38 -38.34 11.00
C LYS A 140 -15.48 -37.44 11.58
N ALA A 141 -16.46 -38.03 12.29
CA ALA A 141 -17.56 -37.29 12.90
C ALA A 141 -17.09 -36.49 14.12
N VAL A 142 -16.24 -37.08 14.97
CA VAL A 142 -15.64 -36.41 16.13
C VAL A 142 -14.80 -35.21 15.69
N TYR A 143 -13.95 -35.37 14.68
CA TYR A 143 -13.09 -34.29 14.21
C TYR A 143 -13.87 -33.10 13.62
N GLN A 144 -14.96 -33.37 12.89
CA GLN A 144 -15.81 -32.30 12.35
C GLN A 144 -16.63 -31.61 13.45
N GLY A 145 -17.14 -32.37 14.43
CA GLY A 145 -17.82 -31.83 15.61
C GLY A 145 -16.88 -30.99 16.50
N GLU A 146 -15.65 -31.44 16.72
CA GLU A 146 -14.64 -30.70 17.49
C GLU A 146 -14.36 -29.33 16.87
N LYS A 147 -14.23 -29.26 15.53
CA LYS A 147 -14.04 -27.99 14.82
C LYS A 147 -15.23 -27.06 14.95
N SER A 148 -16.47 -27.55 14.82
CA SER A 148 -17.65 -26.71 14.95
C SER A 148 -17.83 -26.22 16.39
N VAL A 149 -17.61 -27.09 17.38
CA VAL A 149 -17.69 -26.76 18.81
C VAL A 149 -16.61 -25.76 19.19
N ASN A 150 -15.35 -25.96 18.79
CA ASN A 150 -14.26 -25.00 19.06
C ASN A 150 -14.50 -23.64 18.39
N SER A 151 -15.01 -23.62 17.16
CA SER A 151 -15.37 -22.36 16.48
C SER A 151 -16.49 -21.62 17.21
N TRP A 152 -17.52 -22.35 17.64
CA TRP A 152 -18.64 -21.78 18.38
C TRP A 152 -18.22 -21.29 19.77
N LEU A 153 -17.44 -22.10 20.50
CA LEU A 153 -16.91 -21.75 21.81
C LEU A 153 -16.05 -20.49 21.75
N ASN A 154 -15.15 -20.37 20.77
CA ASN A 154 -14.35 -19.16 20.63
C ASN A 154 -15.21 -17.91 20.35
N ALA A 155 -16.28 -18.04 19.56
CA ALA A 155 -17.19 -16.93 19.27
C ALA A 155 -18.02 -16.55 20.51
N GLU A 156 -18.65 -17.50 21.19
CA GLU A 156 -19.56 -17.21 22.29
C GLU A 156 -18.81 -16.89 23.60
N TYR A 157 -17.65 -17.52 23.84
CA TYR A 157 -16.77 -17.19 24.95
C TYR A 157 -16.20 -15.78 24.82
N SER A 158 -15.89 -15.33 23.59
CA SER A 158 -15.48 -13.93 23.35
C SER A 158 -16.60 -12.94 23.68
N LYS A 159 -17.86 -13.31 23.41
CA LYS A 159 -19.05 -12.50 23.67
C LYS A 159 -19.41 -12.44 25.16
N CYS A 160 -19.44 -13.58 25.87
CA CYS A 160 -19.66 -13.62 27.32
C CYS A 160 -18.57 -12.85 28.06
N ARG A 161 -17.30 -12.97 27.62
CA ARG A 161 -16.16 -12.22 28.19
C ARG A 161 -16.29 -10.71 27.94
N TYR A 162 -16.82 -10.29 26.78
CA TYR A 162 -17.04 -8.88 26.47
C TYR A 162 -18.18 -8.28 27.31
N GLU A 163 -19.29 -9.01 27.50
CA GLU A 163 -20.43 -8.57 28.32
C GLU A 163 -20.09 -8.53 29.82
N HIS A 164 -19.31 -9.50 30.31
CA HIS A 164 -18.75 -9.46 31.67
C HIS A 164 -17.69 -8.35 31.85
N ALA A 165 -16.89 -8.06 30.84
CA ALA A 165 -15.91 -6.95 30.87
C ALA A 165 -16.58 -5.58 30.81
N LEU A 166 -17.76 -5.47 30.16
CA LEU A 166 -18.54 -4.23 30.11
C LEU A 166 -19.27 -3.96 31.43
N SER A 167 -19.76 -5.00 32.12
CA SER A 167 -20.40 -4.86 33.43
C SER A 167 -19.39 -4.67 34.58
N ALA A 168 -18.17 -5.20 34.41
CA ALA A 168 -17.03 -4.98 35.32
C ALA A 168 -16.11 -3.87 34.79
N GLY A 169 -16.63 -2.65 34.66
CA GLY A 169 -15.89 -1.49 34.15
C GLY A 169 -14.50 -1.32 34.76
N THR A 170 -13.49 -1.22 33.88
CA THR A 170 -12.11 -0.65 33.99
C THR A 170 -11.21 -0.93 35.21
N ALA A 171 -11.72 -1.32 36.38
CA ALA A 171 -10.93 -1.68 37.55
C ALA A 171 -10.62 -3.17 37.66
N ALA A 172 -11.42 -4.04 37.01
CA ALA A 172 -11.24 -5.49 37.10
C ALA A 172 -10.18 -6.03 36.13
N PHE A 173 -10.03 -5.45 34.93
CA PHE A 173 -9.04 -5.94 33.96
C PHE A 173 -7.59 -5.74 34.44
N GLY A 174 -7.34 -4.71 35.27
CA GLY A 174 -6.06 -4.52 35.95
C GLY A 174 -5.83 -5.44 37.16
N LYS A 175 -6.83 -6.21 37.61
CA LYS A 175 -6.74 -7.08 38.79
C LYS A 175 -6.82 -8.58 38.51
N THR A 176 -7.37 -9.02 37.37
CA THR A 176 -7.67 -10.47 37.18
C THR A 176 -6.72 -11.23 36.27
N LEU A 177 -5.77 -10.58 35.60
CA LEU A 177 -4.63 -11.31 35.05
C LEU A 177 -3.45 -11.12 35.98
N LYS A 178 -2.90 -12.25 36.42
CA LYS A 178 -1.49 -12.42 36.85
C LYS A 178 -0.50 -11.97 35.73
N GLN A 179 -0.81 -10.95 34.94
CA GLN A 179 0.04 -10.38 33.90
C GLN A 179 1.31 -9.80 34.52
N ASP A 180 1.19 -9.15 35.68
CA ASP A 180 2.34 -8.70 36.45
C ASP A 180 3.20 -9.88 36.91
N ASN A 181 2.60 -11.03 37.27
CA ASN A 181 3.37 -12.22 37.67
C ASN A 181 3.99 -12.97 36.48
N ILE A 182 3.32 -13.06 35.33
CA ILE A 182 3.88 -13.70 34.13
C ILE A 182 5.07 -12.89 33.60
N CYS A 183 4.97 -11.56 33.66
CA CYS A 183 6.04 -10.66 33.21
C CYS A 183 7.12 -10.36 34.26
N SER A 184 6.95 -10.83 35.51
CA SER A 184 7.94 -10.68 36.58
C SER A 184 8.58 -11.99 37.04
N ALA A 185 7.98 -13.16 36.76
CA ALA A 185 8.46 -14.45 37.28
C ALA A 185 9.71 -15.03 36.57
N GLU A 186 10.10 -14.51 35.39
CA GLU A 186 11.12 -15.15 34.54
C GLU A 186 12.55 -14.65 34.72
N THR A 187 12.86 -13.95 35.82
CA THR A 187 14.25 -13.60 36.18
C THR A 187 14.98 -14.71 36.93
N VAL A 188 14.31 -15.83 37.27
CA VAL A 188 14.98 -16.97 37.91
C VAL A 188 15.81 -17.71 36.86
N ARG A 189 17.13 -17.68 37.04
CA ARG A 189 18.09 -18.44 36.22
C ARG A 189 17.99 -19.92 36.54
N GLY A 190 17.97 -20.79 35.53
CA GLY A 190 18.03 -22.23 35.74
C GLY A 190 19.40 -22.67 36.23
N ASP A 191 19.46 -23.68 37.08
CA ASP A 191 20.74 -24.26 37.52
C ASP A 191 21.55 -24.74 36.30
N GLY A 192 22.76 -24.21 36.14
CA GLY A 192 23.65 -24.55 35.02
C GLY A 192 23.33 -23.88 33.68
N GLU A 193 22.38 -22.94 33.64
CA GLU A 193 22.06 -22.19 32.42
C GLU A 193 23.18 -21.20 32.05
N PRO A 194 23.76 -21.28 30.83
CA PRO A 194 24.76 -20.32 30.38
C PRO A 194 24.23 -18.90 30.32
N ASP A 195 25.09 -17.91 30.61
CA ASP A 195 24.73 -16.49 30.64
C ASP A 195 24.07 -16.01 29.33
N ALA A 196 24.57 -16.48 28.18
CA ALA A 196 24.04 -16.11 26.86
C ALA A 196 22.60 -16.61 26.66
N VAL A 197 22.29 -17.83 27.12
CA VAL A 197 20.95 -18.43 27.03
C VAL A 197 19.99 -17.70 27.94
N PHE A 198 20.42 -17.42 29.18
CA PHE A 198 19.63 -16.65 30.14
C PHE A 198 19.30 -15.25 29.61
N ALA A 199 20.30 -14.53 29.08
CA ALA A 199 20.11 -13.20 28.51
C ALA A 199 19.13 -13.21 27.32
N ALA A 200 19.26 -14.18 26.42
CA ALA A 200 18.36 -14.33 25.28
C ALA A 200 16.93 -14.65 25.72
N ARG A 201 16.74 -15.52 26.73
CA ARG A 201 15.43 -15.81 27.32
C ARG A 201 14.79 -14.57 27.92
N VAL A 202 15.51 -13.83 28.77
CA VAL A 202 15.00 -12.60 29.40
C VAL A 202 14.57 -11.59 28.34
N ASN A 203 15.34 -11.44 27.26
CA ASN A 203 14.97 -10.57 26.16
C ASN A 203 13.69 -11.02 25.44
N TRP A 204 13.56 -12.33 25.14
CA TRP A 204 12.35 -12.89 24.55
C TRP A 204 11.11 -12.65 25.41
N VAL A 205 11.21 -12.94 26.71
CA VAL A 205 10.11 -12.75 27.67
C VAL A 205 9.67 -11.29 27.72
N LYS A 206 10.65 -10.36 27.80
CA LYS A 206 10.39 -8.92 27.81
C LYS A 206 9.62 -8.48 26.56
N GLU A 207 10.05 -8.90 25.38
CA GLU A 207 9.34 -8.57 24.14
C GLU A 207 7.96 -9.23 24.06
N LYS A 208 7.83 -10.49 24.50
CA LYS A 208 6.54 -11.18 24.56
C LYS A 208 5.53 -10.48 25.47
N CYS A 209 5.99 -9.99 26.62
CA CYS A 209 5.17 -9.19 27.54
C CYS A 209 4.75 -7.86 26.93
N ALA A 210 5.68 -7.16 26.25
CA ALA A 210 5.36 -5.94 25.53
C ALA A 210 4.32 -6.20 24.42
N HIS A 211 4.46 -7.31 23.69
CA HIS A 211 3.51 -7.71 22.66
C HIS A 211 2.13 -8.03 23.22
N ILE A 212 2.04 -8.82 24.30
CA ILE A 212 0.76 -9.14 24.96
C ILE A 212 0.06 -7.86 25.43
N LYS A 213 0.80 -6.90 26.03
CA LYS A 213 0.23 -5.63 26.47
C LYS A 213 -0.31 -4.81 25.29
N ALA A 214 0.46 -4.70 24.21
CA ALA A 214 0.03 -3.99 23.01
C ALA A 214 -1.19 -4.67 22.35
N GLN A 215 -1.22 -6.01 22.29
CA GLN A 215 -2.33 -6.77 21.75
C GLN A 215 -3.59 -6.65 22.63
N ALA A 216 -3.45 -6.63 23.95
CA ALA A 216 -4.56 -6.39 24.87
C ALA A 216 -5.16 -4.99 24.68
N LEU A 217 -4.30 -3.97 24.54
CA LEU A 217 -4.75 -2.60 24.21
C LEU A 217 -5.46 -2.56 22.86
N ALA A 218 -4.92 -3.22 21.83
CA ALA A 218 -5.55 -3.27 20.51
C ALA A 218 -6.90 -4.00 20.53
N THR A 219 -7.05 -5.06 21.32
CA THR A 219 -8.30 -5.83 21.45
C THR A 219 -9.35 -5.09 22.27
N ALA A 220 -8.93 -4.26 23.22
CA ALA A 220 -9.81 -3.40 24.01
C ALA A 220 -10.37 -2.21 23.23
N LEU A 221 -9.83 -1.91 22.03
CA LEU A 221 -10.40 -0.88 21.17
C LEU A 221 -11.81 -1.31 20.72
N PRO A 222 -12.84 -0.47 20.90
CA PRO A 222 -14.18 -0.81 20.44
C PRO A 222 -14.15 -1.05 18.93
N PRO A 223 -14.95 -2.00 18.40
CA PRO A 223 -14.96 -2.29 16.97
C PRO A 223 -15.12 -0.99 16.20
N GLY A 224 -14.22 -0.76 15.23
CA GLY A 224 -14.28 0.45 14.43
C GLY A 224 -15.64 0.56 13.75
N PRO A 225 -16.13 1.78 13.46
CA PRO A 225 -17.34 1.94 12.66
C PRO A 225 -17.20 1.14 11.37
N SER A 226 -18.27 0.44 10.97
CA SER A 226 -18.32 -0.31 9.71
C SER A 226 -17.98 0.62 8.54
N PRO A 227 -17.47 0.10 7.41
CA PRO A 227 -17.12 0.94 6.25
C PRO A 227 -18.25 1.89 5.83
N ASN A 228 -19.50 1.40 5.84
CA ASN A 228 -20.67 2.22 5.53
C ASN A 228 -20.95 3.30 6.59
N ALA A 229 -20.79 2.99 7.87
CA ALA A 229 -20.95 3.96 8.95
C ALA A 229 -19.88 5.08 8.86
N ARG A 230 -18.65 4.76 8.42
CA ARG A 230 -17.60 5.76 8.19
C ARG A 230 -17.99 6.75 7.10
N VAL A 231 -18.42 6.23 5.95
CA VAL A 231 -18.85 7.07 4.81
C VAL A 231 -20.07 7.89 5.19
N SER A 232 -21.07 7.28 5.85
CA SER A 232 -22.28 7.99 6.30
C SER A 232 -21.97 9.10 7.31
N ASN A 233 -21.13 8.82 8.31
CA ASN A 233 -20.75 9.83 9.31
C ASN A 233 -19.92 10.95 8.69
N TRP A 234 -19.01 10.61 7.78
CA TRP A 234 -18.25 11.60 7.02
C TRP A 234 -19.17 12.44 6.14
N LEU A 235 -20.12 11.84 5.42
CA LEU A 235 -21.05 12.56 4.56
C LEU A 235 -22.00 13.45 5.38
N GLY A 236 -22.45 12.98 6.55
CA GLY A 236 -23.29 13.76 7.46
C GLY A 236 -22.59 15.01 8.01
N PHE A 237 -21.30 14.92 8.32
CA PHE A 237 -20.54 16.03 8.90
C PHE A 237 -19.89 16.93 7.83
N ALA A 238 -19.29 16.32 6.81
CA ALA A 238 -18.46 16.99 5.82
C ALA A 238 -19.07 17.01 4.40
N GLY A 239 -20.14 16.26 4.14
CA GLY A 239 -20.69 16.12 2.79
C GLY A 239 -21.18 17.43 2.19
N VAL A 240 -21.95 18.23 2.95
CA VAL A 240 -22.44 19.54 2.48
C VAL A 240 -21.29 20.52 2.16
N PRO A 241 -20.35 20.81 3.09
CA PRO A 241 -19.24 21.72 2.77
C PRO A 241 -18.30 21.17 1.70
N PHE A 242 -18.15 19.84 1.60
CA PHE A 242 -17.38 19.21 0.52
C PHE A 242 -18.03 19.43 -0.85
N VAL A 243 -19.33 19.16 -0.98
CA VAL A 243 -20.08 19.40 -2.23
C VAL A 243 -20.03 20.89 -2.60
N LEU A 244 -20.19 21.78 -1.62
CA LEU A 244 -20.04 23.21 -1.85
C LEU A 244 -18.63 23.57 -2.35
N GLY A 245 -17.59 23.06 -1.69
CA GLY A 245 -16.20 23.25 -2.11
C GLY A 245 -15.95 22.75 -3.53
N LEU A 246 -16.48 21.58 -3.89
CA LEU A 246 -16.40 21.01 -5.23
C LEU A 246 -17.08 21.91 -6.27
N LEU A 247 -18.27 22.42 -5.97
CA LEU A 247 -18.98 23.36 -6.85
C LEU A 247 -18.19 24.66 -7.04
N LEU A 248 -17.54 25.18 -5.99
CA LEU A 248 -16.68 26.36 -6.09
C LEU A 248 -15.44 26.09 -6.96
N VAL A 249 -14.83 24.91 -6.86
CA VAL A 249 -13.69 24.51 -7.71
C VAL A 249 -14.12 24.42 -9.18
N ILE A 250 -15.24 23.75 -9.46
CA ILE A 250 -15.76 23.62 -10.84
C ILE A 250 -16.13 24.99 -11.40
N GLY A 251 -16.87 25.80 -10.63
CA GLY A 251 -17.25 27.16 -11.03
C GLY A 251 -16.03 28.07 -11.25
N GLY A 252 -15.06 28.02 -10.34
CA GLY A 252 -13.80 28.75 -10.43
C GLY A 252 -12.99 28.35 -11.67
N ALA A 253 -12.89 27.04 -11.96
CA ALA A 253 -12.21 26.53 -13.14
C ALA A 253 -12.88 26.99 -14.45
N ILE A 254 -14.21 26.98 -14.53
CA ILE A 254 -14.96 27.47 -15.70
C ILE A 254 -14.72 28.97 -15.91
N LEU A 255 -14.82 29.78 -14.84
CA LEU A 255 -14.58 31.23 -14.90
C LEU A 255 -13.13 31.54 -15.29
N TYR A 256 -12.18 30.79 -14.75
CA TYR A 256 -10.77 30.93 -15.10
C TYR A 256 -10.52 30.61 -16.58
N ARG A 257 -11.06 29.48 -17.08
CA ARG A 257 -10.98 29.11 -18.50
C ARG A 257 -11.59 30.18 -19.42
N LYS A 258 -12.76 30.72 -19.05
CA LYS A 258 -13.40 31.82 -19.80
C LYS A 258 -12.54 33.09 -19.82
N ALA A 259 -11.91 33.44 -18.70
CA ALA A 259 -11.05 34.61 -18.62
C ALA A 259 -9.75 34.44 -19.42
N VAL A 260 -9.15 33.25 -19.42
CA VAL A 260 -7.99 32.94 -20.28
C VAL A 260 -8.38 33.00 -21.76
N ARG A 261 -9.53 32.42 -22.15
CA ARG A 261 -10.04 32.49 -23.52
C ARG A 261 -10.27 33.94 -23.97
N ALA A 262 -10.82 34.79 -23.10
CA ALA A 262 -11.07 36.19 -23.41
C ALA A 262 -9.77 36.98 -23.65
N GLU A 263 -8.70 36.72 -22.87
CA GLU A 263 -7.41 37.37 -23.07
C GLU A 263 -6.74 36.94 -24.37
N LEU A 264 -6.79 35.64 -24.69
CA LEU A 264 -6.21 35.12 -25.94
C LEU A 264 -6.92 35.65 -27.18
N VAL A 265 -8.26 35.76 -27.14
CA VAL A 265 -9.04 36.35 -28.24
C VAL A 265 -8.84 37.87 -28.31
N GLY A 266 -8.72 38.56 -27.18
CA GLY A 266 -8.52 40.00 -27.13
C GLY A 266 -7.15 40.46 -27.64
N SER A 267 -6.10 39.62 -27.50
CA SER A 267 -4.75 39.95 -27.97
C SER A 267 -4.57 39.94 -29.49
N GLU A 268 -5.50 39.36 -30.26
CA GLU A 268 -5.42 39.32 -31.73
C GLU A 268 -5.89 40.62 -32.40
N SER A 269 -6.55 41.52 -31.66
CA SER A 269 -7.15 42.75 -32.22
C SER A 269 -6.32 44.03 -31.99
N GLY A 270 -5.13 43.92 -31.40
CA GLY A 270 -4.26 45.07 -31.16
C GLY A 270 -3.40 45.38 -32.38
N ASP A 271 -3.60 46.55 -32.99
CA ASP A 271 -2.84 47.16 -34.10
C ASP A 271 -1.34 47.46 -33.78
N GLY A 272 -0.76 46.71 -32.83
CA GLY A 272 0.61 46.85 -32.39
C GLY A 272 1.57 46.24 -33.41
N LYS A 273 2.40 47.10 -33.99
CA LYS A 273 3.49 46.83 -34.95
C LYS A 273 4.64 45.95 -34.40
N GLY A 274 4.37 45.05 -33.46
CA GLY A 274 5.29 44.00 -33.03
C GLY A 274 5.04 42.75 -33.87
N ASP A 275 6.08 41.94 -34.09
CA ASP A 275 5.97 40.66 -34.80
C ASP A 275 4.71 39.92 -34.33
N GLY A 276 3.78 39.76 -35.26
CA GLY A 276 2.48 39.16 -34.97
C GLY A 276 2.67 37.77 -34.36
N PRO A 277 1.66 37.24 -33.64
CA PRO A 277 1.77 35.93 -33.03
C PRO A 277 2.18 34.90 -34.08
N THR A 278 3.37 34.33 -33.92
CA THR A 278 3.89 33.33 -34.86
C THR A 278 2.88 32.20 -35.00
N ASP A 279 2.50 31.90 -36.24
CA ASP A 279 1.61 30.79 -36.52
C ASP A 279 2.31 29.48 -36.09
N PHE A 280 1.68 28.75 -35.17
CA PHE A 280 2.22 27.50 -34.63
C PHE A 280 2.54 26.50 -35.74
N GLY A 281 1.71 26.41 -36.77
CA GLY A 281 1.93 25.48 -37.88
C GLY A 281 3.17 25.86 -38.69
N VAL A 282 3.40 27.15 -38.90
CA VAL A 282 4.59 27.66 -39.61
C VAL A 282 5.84 27.42 -38.77
N ALA A 283 5.83 27.79 -37.50
CA ALA A 283 6.98 27.58 -36.60
C ALA A 283 7.33 26.10 -36.46
N LEU A 284 6.33 25.21 -36.36
CA LEU A 284 6.54 23.77 -36.29
C LEU A 284 7.12 23.21 -37.60
N GLY A 285 6.62 23.68 -38.75
CA GLY A 285 7.15 23.29 -40.06
C GLY A 285 8.60 23.74 -40.28
N GLU A 286 8.94 24.95 -39.86
CA GLU A 286 10.32 25.48 -39.89
C GLU A 286 11.26 24.68 -39.00
N LEU A 287 10.85 24.35 -37.78
CA LEU A 287 11.61 23.48 -36.87
C LEU A 287 11.83 22.10 -37.48
N ALA A 288 10.78 21.45 -37.99
CA ALA A 288 10.88 20.12 -38.60
C ALA A 288 11.85 20.13 -39.81
N THR A 289 11.76 21.16 -40.66
CA THR A 289 12.66 21.35 -41.80
C THR A 289 14.11 21.51 -41.35
N THR A 290 14.36 22.35 -40.35
CA THR A 290 15.71 22.60 -39.81
C THR A 290 16.34 21.32 -39.26
N VAL A 291 15.58 20.54 -38.48
CA VAL A 291 16.06 19.29 -37.88
C VAL A 291 16.27 18.19 -38.92
N ARG A 292 15.41 18.11 -39.95
CA ARG A 292 15.58 17.21 -41.10
C ARG A 292 16.84 17.53 -41.90
N ASP A 293 17.12 18.81 -42.14
CA ASP A 293 18.34 19.25 -42.84
C ASP A 293 19.61 18.98 -42.02
N LEU A 294 19.54 19.15 -40.69
CA LEU A 294 20.59 18.73 -39.75
C LEU A 294 20.84 17.22 -39.80
N ALA A 295 19.77 16.41 -39.72
CA ALA A 295 19.85 14.95 -39.78
C ALA A 295 20.43 14.47 -41.12
N THR A 296 20.02 15.08 -42.24
CA THR A 296 20.52 14.75 -43.58
C THR A 296 22.01 15.07 -43.70
N ARG A 297 22.47 16.25 -43.25
CA ARG A 297 23.90 16.59 -43.23
C ARG A 297 24.70 15.65 -42.34
N ALA A 298 24.20 15.35 -41.14
CA ALA A 298 24.86 14.43 -40.23
C ALA A 298 24.98 13.01 -40.82
N GLY A 299 23.93 12.51 -41.47
CA GLY A 299 23.95 11.18 -42.11
C GLY A 299 24.84 11.07 -43.35
N ALA A 300 25.18 12.19 -43.98
CA ALA A 300 26.09 12.23 -45.13
C ALA A 300 27.58 12.25 -44.75
N MET A 301 27.91 12.42 -43.47
CA MET A 301 29.28 12.47 -42.96
C MET A 301 29.60 11.20 -42.17
N ASP A 302 30.64 10.47 -42.56
CA ASP A 302 31.13 9.31 -41.81
C ASP A 302 31.74 9.73 -40.47
N GLU A 303 32.58 10.77 -40.49
CA GLU A 303 33.19 11.34 -39.29
C GLU A 303 33.42 12.86 -39.49
N PRO A 304 32.74 13.73 -38.72
CA PRO A 304 32.92 15.17 -38.83
C PRO A 304 34.22 15.62 -38.18
N ASP A 305 34.83 16.68 -38.72
CA ASP A 305 35.89 17.40 -38.03
C ASP A 305 35.35 18.21 -36.84
N ASP A 306 36.26 18.81 -36.06
CA ASP A 306 35.87 19.54 -34.85
C ASP A 306 35.05 20.81 -35.17
N ALA A 307 35.28 21.46 -36.32
CA ALA A 307 34.52 22.63 -36.72
C ALA A 307 33.08 22.26 -37.12
N GLN A 308 32.91 21.13 -37.82
CA GLN A 308 31.61 20.58 -38.18
C GLN A 308 30.83 20.12 -36.94
N ARG A 309 31.49 19.50 -35.96
CA ARG A 309 30.87 19.14 -34.68
C ARG A 309 30.39 20.37 -33.92
N GLU A 310 31.20 21.42 -33.85
CA GLU A 310 30.83 22.63 -33.13
C GLU A 310 29.66 23.36 -33.82
N SER A 311 29.71 23.49 -35.15
CA SER A 311 28.60 24.04 -35.93
C SER A 311 27.30 23.26 -35.72
N ALA A 312 27.34 21.92 -35.67
CA ALA A 312 26.15 21.11 -35.41
C ALA A 312 25.58 21.33 -34.00
N LYS A 313 26.44 21.55 -32.98
CA LYS A 313 25.99 21.87 -31.61
C LYS A 313 25.27 23.20 -31.55
N GLU A 314 25.87 24.26 -32.12
CA GLU A 314 25.28 25.61 -32.16
C GLU A 314 23.92 25.60 -32.85
N GLU A 315 23.78 24.88 -33.96
CA GLU A 315 22.52 24.76 -34.68
C GLU A 315 21.44 24.00 -33.89
N ILE A 316 21.81 22.91 -33.20
CA ILE A 316 20.87 22.20 -32.32
C ILE A 316 20.46 23.09 -31.14
N GLU A 317 21.40 23.82 -30.55
CA GLU A 317 21.13 24.74 -29.44
C GLU A 317 20.18 25.86 -29.87
N SER A 318 20.41 26.48 -31.02
CA SER A 318 19.49 27.48 -31.59
C SER A 318 18.11 26.87 -31.89
N ALA A 319 18.03 25.64 -32.42
CA ALA A 319 16.74 24.98 -32.61
C ALA A 319 15.99 24.77 -31.28
N LEU A 320 16.68 24.36 -30.21
CA LEU A 320 16.09 24.17 -28.89
C LEU A 320 15.66 25.50 -28.25
N GLN A 321 16.46 26.56 -28.34
CA GLN A 321 16.19 27.83 -27.68
C GLN A 321 15.22 28.71 -28.48
N ASP A 322 15.48 28.89 -29.78
CA ASP A 322 14.78 29.89 -30.59
C ASP A 322 13.51 29.34 -31.24
N ARG A 323 13.45 28.02 -31.49
CA ARG A 323 12.35 27.40 -32.26
C ARG A 323 11.40 26.58 -31.40
N ILE A 324 11.90 25.83 -30.42
CA ILE A 324 11.02 25.05 -29.53
C ILE A 324 10.35 25.94 -28.48
N ALA A 325 11.03 26.92 -27.90
CA ALA A 325 10.45 27.74 -26.84
C ALA A 325 9.14 28.45 -27.28
N PRO A 326 9.04 29.09 -28.46
CA PRO A 326 7.78 29.66 -28.94
C PRO A 326 6.65 28.65 -29.12
N LEU A 327 6.97 27.41 -29.54
CA LEU A 327 5.99 26.33 -29.67
C LEU A 327 5.44 25.91 -28.30
N VAL A 328 6.31 25.82 -27.28
CA VAL A 328 5.90 25.51 -25.90
C VAL A 328 5.03 26.63 -25.32
N GLU A 329 5.33 27.89 -25.62
CA GLU A 329 4.51 29.03 -25.19
C GLU A 329 3.11 29.01 -25.84
N ALA A 330 3.01 28.53 -27.08
CA ALA A 330 1.76 28.38 -27.80
C ALA A 330 0.85 27.24 -27.27
N ARG A 331 1.32 26.42 -26.31
CA ARG A 331 0.57 25.28 -25.74
C ARG A 331 -0.88 25.59 -25.37
N ALA A 332 -1.11 26.73 -24.72
CA ALA A 332 -2.44 27.11 -24.24
C ALA A 332 -3.39 27.42 -25.40
N ARG A 333 -2.86 27.98 -26.50
CA ARG A 333 -3.63 28.27 -27.72
C ARG A 333 -3.98 26.98 -28.46
N VAL A 334 -3.02 26.07 -28.61
CA VAL A 334 -3.26 24.75 -29.22
C VAL A 334 -4.31 23.97 -28.42
N GLN A 335 -4.15 23.88 -27.10
CA GLN A 335 -5.11 23.20 -26.22
C GLN A 335 -6.51 23.83 -26.26
N LEU A 336 -6.60 25.16 -26.35
CA LEU A 336 -7.89 25.85 -26.44
C LEU A 336 -8.58 25.63 -27.80
N ARG A 337 -7.81 25.58 -28.89
CA ARG A 337 -8.33 25.47 -30.26
C ARG A 337 -8.67 24.04 -30.66
N TYR A 338 -7.85 23.07 -30.25
CA TYR A 338 -7.96 21.67 -30.67
C TYR A 338 -8.36 20.71 -29.54
N GLY A 339 -8.62 21.24 -28.35
CA GLY A 339 -8.96 20.42 -27.18
C GLY A 339 -7.77 19.66 -26.59
N MET A 340 -8.05 18.84 -25.58
CA MET A 340 -7.00 18.07 -24.88
C MET A 340 -6.46 16.93 -25.75
N ASP A 341 -7.31 16.29 -26.55
CA ASP A 341 -6.92 15.20 -27.43
C ASP A 341 -6.01 15.70 -28.55
N GLY A 342 -6.39 16.81 -29.21
CA GLY A 342 -5.54 17.45 -30.22
C GLY A 342 -4.21 17.97 -29.63
N PHE A 343 -4.26 18.53 -28.42
CA PHE A 343 -3.04 18.90 -27.69
C PHE A 343 -2.12 17.69 -27.46
N ALA A 344 -2.66 16.58 -26.94
CA ALA A 344 -1.87 15.37 -26.67
C ALA A 344 -1.30 14.75 -27.96
N ALA A 345 -2.08 14.74 -29.03
CA ALA A 345 -1.68 14.22 -30.34
C ALA A 345 -0.48 14.98 -30.92
N VAL A 346 -0.38 16.30 -30.68
CA VAL A 346 0.72 17.14 -31.16
C VAL A 346 1.89 17.17 -30.18
N PHE A 347 1.64 17.42 -28.90
CA PHE A 347 2.72 17.63 -27.93
C PHE A 347 3.42 16.34 -27.50
N GLY A 348 2.79 15.16 -27.64
CA GLY A 348 3.43 13.88 -27.36
C GLY A 348 4.62 13.61 -28.32
N PRO A 349 4.39 13.60 -29.64
CA PRO A 349 5.45 13.50 -30.63
C PRO A 349 6.45 14.66 -30.60
N LEU A 350 5.99 15.91 -30.40
CA LEU A 350 6.89 17.08 -30.25
C LEU A 350 7.90 16.88 -29.10
N ALA A 351 7.42 16.47 -27.91
CA ALA A 351 8.29 16.20 -26.76
C ALA A 351 9.24 15.01 -27.01
N THR A 352 8.84 14.07 -27.86
CA THR A 352 9.73 12.99 -28.30
C THR A 352 10.85 13.52 -29.19
N GLY A 353 10.53 14.39 -30.14
CA GLY A 353 11.51 15.09 -30.98
C GLY A 353 12.49 15.93 -30.16
N GLU A 354 11.99 16.73 -29.22
CA GLU A 354 12.80 17.55 -28.29
C GLU A 354 13.79 16.69 -27.48
N ARG A 355 13.33 15.58 -26.87
CA ARG A 355 14.22 14.68 -26.11
C ARG A 355 15.31 14.08 -26.97
N ARG A 356 15.00 13.74 -28.22
CA ARG A 356 15.97 13.21 -29.18
C ARG A 356 16.98 14.28 -29.62
N LEU A 357 16.56 15.52 -29.80
CA LEU A 357 17.47 16.66 -30.02
C LEU A 357 18.41 16.87 -28.84
N ASN A 358 17.89 16.89 -27.62
CA ASN A 358 18.71 17.00 -26.41
C ASN A 358 19.74 15.86 -26.30
N ARG A 359 19.33 14.62 -26.62
CA ARG A 359 20.24 13.48 -26.64
C ARG A 359 21.33 13.62 -27.71
N SER A 360 20.97 14.10 -28.89
CA SER A 360 21.92 14.39 -29.97
C SER A 360 22.96 15.42 -29.54
N TRP A 361 22.52 16.51 -28.90
CA TRP A 361 23.40 17.54 -28.35
C TRP A 361 24.36 16.97 -27.31
N SER A 362 23.88 16.18 -26.35
CA SER A 362 24.75 15.52 -25.37
C SER A 362 25.76 14.57 -26.03
N ALA A 363 25.32 13.76 -27.00
CA ALA A 363 26.21 12.87 -27.75
C ALA A 363 27.30 13.63 -28.52
N LEU A 364 26.99 14.82 -29.06
CA LEU A 364 27.99 15.70 -29.68
C LEU A 364 29.02 16.23 -28.69
N VAL A 365 28.59 16.59 -27.48
CA VAL A 365 29.50 17.03 -26.40
C VAL A 365 30.45 15.89 -26.00
N ASP A 366 29.97 14.65 -26.00
CA ASP A 366 30.73 13.46 -25.66
C ASP A 366 31.53 12.87 -26.85
N ASN A 367 31.55 13.54 -28.01
CA ASN A 367 32.18 13.09 -29.26
C ASN A 367 31.67 11.70 -29.76
N HIS A 368 30.39 11.40 -29.53
CA HIS A 368 29.77 10.13 -29.92
C HIS A 368 28.89 10.26 -31.17
N TRP A 369 29.53 10.45 -32.34
CA TRP A 369 28.85 10.75 -33.62
C TRP A 369 27.75 9.75 -34.05
N PRO A 370 27.90 8.41 -33.92
CA PRO A 370 26.84 7.49 -34.32
C PRO A 370 25.52 7.67 -33.53
N GLU A 371 25.61 8.08 -32.27
CA GLU A 371 24.42 8.35 -31.42
C GLU A 371 23.79 9.69 -31.80
N THR A 372 24.61 10.69 -32.15
CA THR A 372 24.16 11.97 -32.73
C THR A 372 23.34 11.73 -34.00
N GLN A 373 23.84 10.94 -34.94
CA GLN A 373 23.14 10.62 -36.19
C GLN A 373 21.80 9.92 -35.92
N THR A 374 21.82 8.87 -35.09
CA THR A 374 20.63 8.09 -34.73
C THR A 374 19.58 8.97 -34.04
N SER A 375 20.03 9.84 -33.13
CA SER A 375 19.16 10.76 -32.39
C SER A 375 18.59 11.87 -33.27
N LEU A 376 19.38 12.47 -34.17
CA LEU A 376 18.90 13.49 -35.13
C LEU A 376 17.87 12.92 -36.10
N SER A 377 18.15 11.77 -36.71
CA SER A 377 17.19 11.10 -37.60
C SER A 377 15.88 10.84 -36.87
N GLY A 378 15.97 10.29 -35.66
CA GLY A 378 14.78 10.06 -34.86
C GLY A 378 14.05 11.34 -34.44
N ALA A 379 14.76 12.46 -34.24
CA ALA A 379 14.12 13.73 -33.95
C ALA A 379 13.37 14.28 -35.17
N ALA A 380 13.97 14.17 -36.37
CA ALA A 380 13.33 14.56 -37.62
C ALA A 380 12.03 13.78 -37.85
N ASP A 381 12.07 12.45 -37.73
CA ASP A 381 10.89 11.58 -37.90
C ASP A 381 9.74 11.99 -36.95
N ALA A 382 10.07 12.27 -35.68
CA ALA A 382 9.08 12.65 -34.67
C ALA A 382 8.46 14.03 -34.97
N LEU A 383 9.25 14.99 -35.45
CA LEU A 383 8.79 16.33 -35.80
C LEU A 383 7.97 16.33 -37.08
N GLU A 384 8.35 15.55 -38.11
CA GLU A 384 7.54 15.37 -39.32
C GLU A 384 6.18 14.74 -39.01
N TYR A 385 6.17 13.70 -38.16
CA TYR A 385 4.93 13.10 -37.67
C TYR A 385 4.08 14.12 -36.91
N THR A 386 4.70 15.00 -36.12
CA THR A 386 4.01 16.10 -35.43
C THR A 386 3.38 17.07 -36.42
N VAL A 387 4.10 17.46 -37.48
CA VAL A 387 3.59 18.35 -38.53
C VAL A 387 2.38 17.73 -39.24
N SER A 388 2.49 16.47 -39.66
CA SER A 388 1.38 15.75 -40.31
C SER A 388 0.17 15.67 -39.39
N THR A 389 0.38 15.29 -38.12
CA THR A 389 -0.69 15.20 -37.13
C THR A 389 -1.38 16.55 -36.94
N PHE A 390 -0.62 17.65 -36.86
CA PHE A 390 -1.17 18.98 -36.71
C PHE A 390 -2.00 19.44 -37.92
N GLN A 391 -1.57 19.10 -39.13
CA GLN A 391 -2.31 19.42 -40.36
C GLN A 391 -3.65 18.67 -40.45
N ASP A 392 -3.73 17.47 -39.88
CA ASP A 392 -4.96 16.66 -39.83
C ASP A 392 -5.94 17.10 -38.72
N LEU A 393 -5.53 17.98 -37.80
CA LEU A 393 -6.41 18.42 -36.72
C LEU A 393 -7.50 19.38 -37.21
N SER A 394 -8.75 19.02 -36.90
CA SER A 394 -9.89 19.93 -37.02
C SER A 394 -10.09 20.74 -35.73
N PRO A 395 -10.35 22.06 -35.80
CA PRO A 395 -10.68 22.86 -34.63
C PRO A 395 -11.93 22.32 -33.90
N VAL A 396 -11.94 22.38 -32.57
CA VAL A 396 -13.12 22.03 -31.77
C VAL A 396 -14.15 23.16 -31.93
N SER A 397 -15.30 22.83 -32.53
CA SER A 397 -16.42 23.75 -32.76
C SER A 397 -17.05 24.27 -31.48
#